data_AF-F7XVM2-F1
#
_entry.id   AF-F7XVM2-F1
#
_cell.length_a   1.000
_cell.length_b   1.000
_cell.length_c   1.000
_cell.angle_alpha   90.00
_cell.angle_beta   90.00
_cell.angle_gamma   90.00
#
_symmetry.space_group_name_H-M   'P 1'
#
loop_
_entity.id
_entity.type
_entity.pdbx_description
1 polymer ?
#
loop_
_entity_poly.entity_id
_entity_poly.type
_entity_poly.pdbx_seq_one_letter_code
_entity_poly.pdbx_strand_id
1 'polypeptide(L)'
;MLMRSKDKIYNNINDPRIGNPKGSIKIVEFFDYACSFCRKMLPIQQKILSEYPNVQLVLKELPIMGDWSVLASKAALAVTIVDNSKYEGFHNKLLNLEDRTEAGIMQTAADIGLDVTKLKDMMQKPEIEDVIQANLQLAADLKVRGTPAYIINDGILPGSLSYAEIKSALEGAGAKKIDTNTSPSTTGLTAPFSSIDENPTSPSVSTAPEIPVPSVPASTNEHTTPQQPATTASGSKNADTNAGSTSITPVVPE
;
A
#
# COMPACT_ATOMS: atom_id res chain seq x y z
N MET A 1 -8.67 10.89 -27.18
CA MET A 1 -8.40 11.44 -25.83
C MET A 1 -7.24 10.71 -25.16
N LEU A 2 -7.31 9.38 -25.00
CA LEU A 2 -6.23 8.54 -24.46
C LEU A 2 -4.86 8.75 -25.11
N MET A 3 -4.81 8.89 -26.44
CA MET A 3 -3.54 9.13 -27.15
C MET A 3 -2.85 10.46 -26.78
N ARG A 4 -3.60 11.49 -26.34
CA ARG A 4 -3.02 12.79 -25.93
C ARG A 4 -2.52 12.80 -24.48
N SER A 5 -2.88 11.78 -23.69
CA SER A 5 -2.54 11.68 -22.26
C SER A 5 -1.68 10.45 -21.94
N LYS A 6 -1.09 9.79 -22.95
CA LYS A 6 -0.33 8.53 -22.73
C LYS A 6 0.76 8.68 -21.68
N ASP A 7 1.47 9.81 -21.65
CA ASP A 7 2.51 10.00 -20.63
C ASP A 7 1.93 10.13 -19.23
N LYS A 8 0.83 10.89 -19.07
CA LYS A 8 0.13 11.01 -17.77
C LYS A 8 -0.47 9.68 -17.30
N ILE A 9 -0.87 8.82 -18.23
CA ILE A 9 -1.50 7.53 -17.95
C ILE A 9 -0.46 6.47 -17.59
N TYR A 10 0.59 6.32 -18.40
CA TYR A 10 1.50 5.18 -18.35
C TYR A 10 2.91 5.51 -17.86
N ASN A 11 3.35 6.78 -17.97
CA ASN A 11 4.76 7.16 -17.84
C ASN A 11 5.02 8.24 -16.78
N ASN A 12 4.00 8.67 -16.01
CA ASN A 12 4.25 9.57 -14.89
C ASN A 12 5.12 8.84 -13.85
N ILE A 13 6.23 9.50 -13.48
CA ILE A 13 7.28 8.94 -12.63
C ILE A 13 6.84 8.88 -11.16
N ASN A 14 5.85 9.70 -10.79
CA ASN A 14 5.33 9.78 -9.43
C ASN A 14 4.22 8.75 -9.16
N ASP A 15 3.80 7.97 -10.16
CA ASP A 15 2.88 6.86 -9.94
C ASP A 15 3.65 5.62 -9.46
N PRO A 16 3.23 4.99 -8.35
CA PRO A 16 3.78 3.73 -7.92
C PRO A 16 3.63 2.64 -8.99
N ARG A 17 4.63 1.76 -9.06
CA ARG A 17 4.66 0.63 -10.00
C ARG A 17 4.98 -0.66 -9.27
N ILE A 18 4.20 -1.70 -9.50
CA ILE A 18 4.42 -3.03 -8.93
C ILE A 18 4.55 -4.09 -10.03
N GLY A 19 5.11 -5.25 -9.68
CA GLY A 19 5.49 -6.27 -10.65
C GLY A 19 6.83 -5.97 -11.33
N ASN A 20 6.98 -6.34 -12.61
CA ASN A 20 8.27 -6.19 -13.28
C ASN A 20 8.57 -4.71 -13.60
N PRO A 21 9.66 -4.11 -13.07
CA PRO A 21 10.04 -2.73 -13.39
C PRO A 21 10.35 -2.52 -14.89
N LYS A 22 10.70 -3.60 -15.61
CA LYS A 22 10.98 -3.64 -17.05
C LYS A 22 9.82 -4.23 -17.87
N GLY A 23 8.62 -4.33 -17.29
CA GLY A 23 7.44 -4.85 -18.00
C GLY A 23 7.12 -4.01 -19.22
N SER A 24 7.05 -4.65 -20.40
CA SER A 24 6.70 -4.00 -21.66
C SER A 24 5.20 -3.72 -21.78
N ILE A 25 4.37 -4.49 -21.06
CA ILE A 25 2.92 -4.33 -21.03
C ILE A 25 2.53 -3.66 -19.72
N LYS A 26 1.88 -2.50 -19.81
CA LYS A 26 1.43 -1.74 -18.64
C LYS A 26 -0.08 -1.89 -18.49
N ILE A 27 -0.50 -2.31 -17.30
CA ILE A 27 -1.87 -2.15 -16.82
C ILE A 27 -1.88 -0.90 -15.96
N VAL A 28 -2.80 0.03 -16.19
CA VAL A 28 -3.03 1.14 -15.28
C VAL A 28 -4.26 0.85 -14.46
N GLU A 29 -4.21 1.05 -13.15
CA GLU A 29 -5.35 0.87 -12.25
C GLU A 29 -5.59 2.13 -11.44
N PHE A 30 -6.81 2.67 -11.53
CA PHE A 30 -7.34 3.64 -10.58
C PHE A 30 -8.02 2.91 -9.44
N PHE A 31 -7.56 3.15 -8.21
CA PHE A 31 -8.02 2.42 -7.03
C PHE A 31 -8.13 3.32 -5.80
N ASP A 32 -8.82 2.81 -4.78
CA ASP A 32 -9.01 3.45 -3.49
C ASP A 32 -8.90 2.38 -2.40
N TYR A 33 -8.14 2.65 -1.32
CA TYR A 33 -7.93 1.73 -0.21
C TYR A 33 -9.20 1.40 0.59
N ALA A 34 -10.22 2.27 0.58
CA ALA A 34 -11.50 1.99 1.22
C ALA A 34 -12.44 1.12 0.36
N CYS A 35 -12.16 0.98 -0.94
CA CYS A 35 -13.02 0.29 -1.90
C CYS A 35 -12.96 -1.24 -1.73
N SER A 36 -14.10 -1.84 -1.42
CA SER A 36 -14.21 -3.29 -1.23
C SER A 36 -13.93 -4.10 -2.50
N PHE A 37 -14.21 -3.54 -3.69
CA PHE A 37 -13.87 -4.17 -4.96
C PHE A 37 -12.37 -4.09 -5.27
N CYS A 38 -11.69 -2.98 -4.95
CA CYS A 38 -10.23 -2.89 -5.08
C CYS A 38 -9.54 -3.96 -4.22
N ARG A 39 -9.99 -4.16 -2.97
CA ARG A 39 -9.51 -5.26 -2.12
C ARG A 39 -9.72 -6.64 -2.75
N LYS A 40 -10.87 -6.89 -3.38
CA LYS A 40 -11.16 -8.17 -4.07
C LYS A 40 -10.29 -8.41 -5.30
N MET A 41 -9.71 -7.36 -5.89
CA MET A 41 -8.83 -7.47 -7.06
C MET A 41 -7.41 -7.88 -6.70
N LEU A 42 -6.98 -7.72 -5.45
CA LEU A 42 -5.61 -8.02 -5.02
C LEU A 42 -5.15 -9.46 -5.37
N PRO A 43 -5.91 -10.54 -5.09
CA PRO A 43 -5.50 -11.88 -5.48
C PRO A 43 -5.38 -12.06 -7.00
N ILE A 44 -6.20 -11.33 -7.77
CA ILE A 44 -6.17 -11.38 -9.24
C ILE A 44 -4.91 -10.66 -9.75
N GLN A 45 -4.60 -9.48 -9.22
CA GLN A 45 -3.36 -8.75 -9.54
C GLN A 45 -2.13 -9.60 -9.25
N GLN A 46 -2.03 -10.20 -8.06
CA GLN A 46 -0.93 -11.08 -7.69
C GLN A 46 -0.77 -12.27 -8.64
N LYS A 47 -1.89 -12.91 -9.01
CA LYS A 47 -1.88 -14.00 -9.99
C LYS A 47 -1.39 -13.54 -11.37
N ILE A 48 -1.84 -12.37 -11.84
CA ILE A 48 -1.42 -11.79 -13.12
C ILE A 48 0.08 -11.48 -13.12
N LEU A 49 0.59 -10.82 -12.07
CA LEU A 49 2.01 -10.47 -11.98
C LEU A 49 2.91 -11.70 -11.88
N SER A 50 2.43 -12.79 -11.26
CA SER A 50 3.11 -14.07 -11.21
C SER A 50 3.15 -14.79 -12.57
N GLU A 51 2.03 -14.77 -13.32
CA GLU A 51 1.93 -15.52 -14.59
C GLU A 51 2.47 -14.75 -15.80
N TYR A 52 2.54 -13.42 -15.76
CA TYR A 52 2.94 -12.57 -16.89
C TYR A 52 4.12 -11.68 -16.50
N PRO A 53 5.38 -12.18 -16.56
CA PRO A 53 6.55 -11.45 -16.12
C PRO A 53 6.83 -10.21 -16.96
N ASN A 54 6.24 -10.07 -18.15
CA ASN A 54 6.36 -8.86 -18.95
C ASN A 54 5.30 -7.79 -18.64
N VAL A 55 4.47 -8.00 -17.62
CA VAL A 55 3.46 -7.05 -17.15
C VAL A 55 3.98 -6.21 -15.98
N GLN A 56 3.64 -4.93 -16.01
CA GLN A 56 3.81 -3.97 -14.93
C GLN A 56 2.45 -3.36 -14.60
N LEU A 57 2.13 -3.24 -13.32
CA LEU A 57 0.96 -2.49 -12.88
C LEU A 57 1.38 -1.07 -12.47
N VAL A 58 0.73 -0.07 -13.06
CA VAL A 58 0.88 1.36 -12.72
C VAL A 58 -0.32 1.75 -11.89
N LEU A 59 -0.07 2.18 -10.67
CA LEU A 59 -1.10 2.40 -9.67
C LEU A 59 -1.44 3.89 -9.58
N LYS A 60 -2.71 4.22 -9.75
CA LYS A 60 -3.26 5.58 -9.67
C LYS A 60 -4.10 5.71 -8.41
N GLU A 61 -3.47 6.27 -7.38
CA GLU A 61 -4.15 6.64 -6.14
C GLU A 61 -5.32 7.58 -6.44
N LEU A 62 -6.55 7.12 -6.19
CA LEU A 62 -7.78 7.85 -6.44
C LEU A 62 -8.66 7.85 -5.18
N PRO A 63 -8.26 8.55 -4.10
CA PRO A 63 -8.96 8.56 -2.82
C PRO A 63 -10.26 9.37 -2.89
N ILE A 64 -11.36 8.70 -3.27
CA ILE A 64 -12.69 9.30 -3.47
C ILE A 64 -13.73 8.84 -2.42
N MET A 65 -13.34 7.96 -1.50
CA MET A 65 -14.23 7.36 -0.49
C MET A 65 -14.04 7.93 0.94
N GLY A 66 -13.55 9.17 1.04
CA GLY A 66 -13.48 9.94 2.29
C GLY A 66 -12.08 10.05 2.90
N ASP A 67 -12.02 10.62 4.10
CA ASP A 67 -10.76 11.04 4.74
C ASP A 67 -9.77 9.89 4.96
N TRP A 68 -10.29 8.70 5.27
CA TRP A 68 -9.46 7.50 5.40
C TRP A 68 -8.74 7.14 4.10
N SER A 69 -9.43 7.23 2.96
CA SER A 69 -8.83 6.98 1.64
C SER A 69 -7.70 7.96 1.38
N VAL A 70 -7.92 9.25 1.67
CA VAL A 70 -6.90 10.29 1.50
C VAL A 70 -5.69 10.00 2.38
N LEU A 71 -5.91 9.68 3.67
CA LEU A 71 -4.83 9.36 4.60
C LEU A 71 -4.01 8.14 4.14
N ALA A 72 -4.68 7.07 3.72
CA ALA A 72 -4.07 5.85 3.21
C ALA A 72 -3.25 6.10 1.94
N SER A 73 -3.80 6.82 0.96
CA SER A 73 -3.09 7.20 -0.27
C SER A 73 -1.87 8.07 0.01
N LYS A 74 -1.97 9.05 0.93
CA LYS A 74 -0.82 9.87 1.33
C LYS A 74 0.29 9.03 1.93
N ALA A 75 -0.05 8.08 2.82
CA ALA A 75 0.93 7.18 3.40
C ALA A 75 1.59 6.30 2.34
N ALA A 76 0.82 5.71 1.43
CA ALA A 76 1.34 4.85 0.38
C ALA A 76 2.27 5.59 -0.59
N LEU A 77 1.90 6.79 -1.02
CA LEU A 77 2.78 7.64 -1.84
C LEU A 77 4.04 8.04 -1.07
N ALA A 78 3.93 8.36 0.22
CA ALA A 78 5.09 8.66 1.06
C ALA A 78 6.06 7.45 1.16
N VAL A 79 5.55 6.21 1.15
CA VAL A 79 6.41 5.00 1.08
C VAL A 79 7.28 5.02 -0.17
N THR A 80 6.77 5.46 -1.33
CA THR A 80 7.60 5.53 -2.56
C THR A 80 8.80 6.47 -2.44
N ILE A 81 8.67 7.51 -1.62
CA ILE A 81 9.73 8.48 -1.36
C ILE A 81 10.71 7.95 -0.31
N VAL A 82 10.18 7.31 0.75
CA VAL A 82 11.00 6.77 1.85
C VAL A 82 11.81 5.55 1.39
N ASP A 83 11.14 4.59 0.77
CA ASP A 83 11.70 3.33 0.28
C ASP A 83 10.73 2.68 -0.72
N ASN A 84 10.92 2.99 -2.02
CA ASN A 84 10.05 2.50 -3.08
C ASN A 84 9.97 0.96 -3.16
N SER A 85 10.99 0.24 -2.70
CA SER A 85 10.97 -1.23 -2.70
C SER A 85 9.90 -1.83 -1.78
N LYS A 86 9.45 -1.05 -0.79
CA LYS A 86 8.43 -1.48 0.18
C LYS A 86 7.00 -1.14 -0.21
N TYR A 87 6.80 -0.36 -1.28
CA TYR A 87 5.46 0.08 -1.70
C TYR A 87 4.52 -1.11 -1.96
N GLU A 88 4.95 -2.13 -2.70
CA GLU A 88 4.10 -3.29 -3.02
C GLU A 88 3.62 -4.01 -1.75
N GLY A 89 4.55 -4.29 -0.82
CA GLY A 89 4.22 -4.92 0.46
C GLY A 89 3.27 -4.07 1.31
N PHE A 90 3.50 -2.75 1.32
CA PHE A 90 2.64 -1.81 2.04
C PHE A 90 1.24 -1.73 1.43
N HIS A 91 1.15 -1.55 0.11
CA HIS A 91 -0.10 -1.49 -0.65
C HIS A 91 -0.97 -2.74 -0.42
N ASN A 92 -0.37 -3.93 -0.50
CA ASN A 92 -1.05 -5.20 -0.29
C ASN A 92 -1.64 -5.33 1.13
N LYS A 93 -0.88 -4.88 2.15
CA LYS A 93 -1.35 -4.87 3.55
C LYS A 93 -2.45 -3.82 3.75
N LEU A 94 -2.27 -2.63 3.18
CA LEU A 94 -3.19 -1.51 3.38
C LEU A 94 -4.56 -1.76 2.75
N LEU A 95 -4.63 -2.44 1.59
CA LEU A 95 -5.90 -2.89 1.00
C LEU A 95 -6.69 -3.85 1.92
N ASN A 96 -6.01 -4.57 2.81
CA ASN A 96 -6.62 -5.52 3.75
C ASN A 96 -6.67 -4.99 5.19
N LEU A 97 -6.29 -3.74 5.43
CA LEU A 97 -6.21 -3.20 6.78
C LEU A 97 -7.61 -3.04 7.39
N GLU A 98 -7.83 -3.71 8.52
CA GLU A 98 -9.08 -3.63 9.29
C GLU A 98 -9.10 -2.38 10.18
N ASP A 99 -7.98 -2.07 10.84
CA ASP A 99 -7.81 -0.86 11.63
C ASP A 99 -7.63 0.37 10.72
N ARG A 100 -8.75 0.98 10.35
CA ARG A 100 -8.80 2.15 9.48
C ARG A 100 -8.52 3.46 10.22
N THR A 101 -7.41 3.49 10.93
CA THR A 101 -6.90 4.67 11.66
C THR A 101 -5.46 4.97 11.28
N GLU A 102 -4.99 6.20 11.54
CA GLU A 102 -3.58 6.55 11.32
C GLU A 102 -2.64 5.58 12.05
N ALA A 103 -3.00 5.17 13.27
CA ALA A 103 -2.24 4.21 14.04
C ALA A 103 -2.08 2.87 13.31
N GLY A 104 -3.16 2.33 12.73
CA GLY A 104 -3.11 1.12 11.92
C GLY A 104 -2.21 1.23 10.68
N ILE A 105 -2.22 2.38 9.99
CA ILE A 105 -1.31 2.66 8.87
C ILE A 105 0.15 2.66 9.35
N MET A 106 0.42 3.38 10.42
CA MET A 106 1.78 3.53 10.95
C MET A 106 2.32 2.19 11.47
N GLN A 107 1.47 1.38 12.11
CA GLN A 107 1.82 0.03 12.51
C GLN A 107 2.14 -0.83 11.29
N THR A 108 1.31 -0.77 10.24
CA THR A 108 1.57 -1.48 8.96
C THR A 108 2.91 -1.09 8.35
N ALA A 109 3.28 0.19 8.43
CA ALA A 109 4.58 0.69 7.95
C ALA A 109 5.73 0.17 8.82
N ALA A 110 5.58 0.19 10.15
CA ALA A 110 6.57 -0.32 11.08
C ALA A 110 6.83 -1.84 10.89
N ASP A 111 5.76 -2.62 10.66
CA ASP A 111 5.83 -4.07 10.45
C ASP A 111 6.65 -4.47 9.21
N ILE A 112 6.78 -3.57 8.23
CA ILE A 112 7.62 -3.77 7.05
C ILE A 112 8.97 -3.03 7.14
N GLY A 113 9.33 -2.52 8.32
CA GLY A 113 10.62 -1.90 8.60
C GLY A 113 10.78 -0.50 7.98
N LEU A 114 9.71 0.29 7.93
CA LEU A 114 9.80 1.73 7.60
C LEU A 114 9.98 2.56 8.86
N ASP A 115 10.71 3.67 8.73
CA ASP A 115 10.75 4.73 9.74
C ASP A 115 9.43 5.51 9.69
N VAL A 116 8.61 5.30 10.71
CA VAL A 116 7.29 5.93 10.86
C VAL A 116 7.38 7.45 10.98
N THR A 117 8.41 7.98 11.65
CA THR A 117 8.58 9.43 11.80
C THR A 117 8.87 10.05 10.43
N LYS A 118 9.82 9.48 9.70
CA LYS A 118 10.14 9.92 8.34
C LYS A 118 8.93 9.78 7.41
N LEU A 119 8.15 8.71 7.55
CA LEU A 119 6.94 8.50 6.75
C LEU A 119 5.92 9.62 6.98
N LYS A 120 5.62 9.96 8.24
CA LYS A 120 4.69 11.05 8.58
C LYS A 120 5.13 12.39 8.01
N ASP A 121 6.43 12.70 8.08
CA ASP A 121 6.98 13.92 7.51
C ASP A 121 6.80 13.96 5.98
N MET A 122 6.98 12.83 5.29
CA MET A 122 6.79 12.74 3.84
C MET A 122 5.31 12.85 3.44
N MET A 123 4.38 12.34 4.24
CA MET A 123 2.93 12.46 3.99
C MET A 123 2.45 13.91 3.91
N GLN A 124 3.16 14.85 4.54
CA GLN A 124 2.81 16.28 4.56
C GLN A 124 3.41 17.06 3.37
N LYS A 125 4.17 16.40 2.49
CA LYS A 125 4.81 17.09 1.38
C LYS A 125 3.81 17.47 0.29
N PRO A 126 3.93 18.68 -0.31
CA PRO A 126 3.02 19.13 -1.35
C PRO A 126 3.04 18.22 -2.57
N GLU A 127 4.19 17.60 -2.89
CA GLU A 127 4.32 16.65 -3.99
C GLU A 127 3.37 15.43 -3.89
N ILE A 128 3.00 15.01 -2.67
CA ILE A 128 2.04 13.93 -2.46
C ILE A 128 0.63 14.38 -2.87
N GLU A 129 0.26 15.60 -2.47
CA GLU A 129 -1.04 16.18 -2.83
C GLU A 129 -1.12 16.40 -4.35
N ASP A 130 -0.04 16.89 -4.96
CA ASP A 130 0.04 17.10 -6.41
C ASP A 130 -0.21 15.82 -7.21
N VAL A 131 0.29 14.66 -6.73
CA VAL A 131 0.03 13.35 -7.36
C VAL A 131 -1.45 12.97 -7.27
N ILE A 132 -2.05 13.14 -6.08
CA ILE A 132 -3.47 12.84 -5.87
C ILE A 132 -4.34 13.72 -6.78
N GLN A 133 -4.07 15.03 -6.81
CA GLN A 133 -4.82 15.98 -7.65
C GLN A 133 -4.64 15.69 -9.14
N ALA A 134 -3.42 15.35 -9.58
CA ALA A 134 -3.17 14.96 -10.96
C ALA A 134 -3.94 13.69 -11.36
N ASN A 135 -4.06 12.72 -10.44
CA ASN A 135 -4.83 11.49 -10.68
C ASN A 135 -6.34 11.73 -10.66
N LEU A 136 -6.85 12.60 -9.78
CA LEU A 136 -8.25 13.04 -9.79
C LEU A 136 -8.62 13.73 -11.11
N GLN A 137 -7.79 14.66 -11.58
CA GLN A 137 -8.00 15.33 -12.87
C GLN A 137 -7.93 14.34 -14.03
N LEU A 138 -6.95 13.43 -14.01
CA LEU A 138 -6.84 12.39 -15.04
C LEU A 138 -8.07 11.48 -15.07
N ALA A 139 -8.58 11.07 -13.91
CA ALA A 139 -9.81 10.28 -13.81
C ALA A 139 -11.01 11.04 -14.40
N ALA A 140 -11.15 12.34 -14.10
CA ALA A 140 -12.19 13.18 -14.67
C ALA A 140 -12.09 13.31 -16.19
N ASP A 141 -10.89 13.57 -16.71
CA ASP A 141 -10.62 13.66 -18.15
C ASP A 141 -10.97 12.35 -18.87
N LEU A 142 -10.65 11.22 -18.24
CA LEU A 142 -10.92 9.88 -18.78
C LEU A 142 -12.33 9.37 -18.48
N LYS A 143 -13.16 10.17 -17.80
CA LYS A 143 -14.52 9.81 -17.35
C LYS A 143 -14.54 8.54 -16.50
N VAL A 144 -13.48 8.29 -15.73
CA VAL A 144 -13.43 7.26 -14.69
C VAL A 144 -14.26 7.77 -13.51
N ARG A 145 -15.40 7.11 -13.26
CA ARG A 145 -16.40 7.53 -12.27
C ARG A 145 -16.39 6.71 -10.98
N GLY A 146 -15.46 5.78 -10.84
CA GLY A 146 -15.39 4.89 -9.69
C GLY A 146 -14.16 3.99 -9.73
N THR A 147 -13.97 3.23 -8.65
CA THR A 147 -12.85 2.32 -8.46
C THR A 147 -13.33 0.88 -8.20
N PRO A 148 -12.58 -0.14 -8.65
CA PRO A 148 -11.39 -0.03 -9.50
C PRO A 148 -11.77 0.33 -10.94
N ALA A 149 -10.83 0.89 -11.69
CA ALA A 149 -10.95 1.05 -13.14
C ALA A 149 -9.58 0.83 -13.79
N TYR A 150 -9.58 0.12 -14.92
CA TYR A 150 -8.36 -0.32 -15.58
C TYR A 150 -8.19 0.35 -16.94
N ILE A 151 -6.94 0.59 -17.33
CA ILE A 151 -6.56 0.92 -18.70
C ILE A 151 -5.58 -0.12 -19.21
N ILE A 152 -5.99 -0.83 -20.26
CA ILE A 152 -5.19 -1.87 -20.93
C ILE A 152 -5.30 -1.65 -22.43
N ASN A 153 -4.15 -1.49 -23.11
CA ASN A 153 -4.05 -1.35 -24.57
C ASN A 153 -5.03 -0.31 -25.16
N ASP A 154 -5.08 0.88 -24.54
CA ASP A 154 -5.95 2.01 -24.93
C ASP A 154 -7.47 1.78 -24.73
N GLY A 155 -7.89 0.71 -24.03
CA GLY A 155 -9.26 0.51 -23.55
C GLY A 155 -9.41 0.87 -22.06
N ILE A 156 -10.51 1.53 -21.69
CA ILE A 156 -10.90 1.76 -20.29
C ILE A 156 -11.92 0.69 -19.89
N LEU A 157 -11.62 -0.07 -18.85
CA LEU A 157 -12.44 -1.15 -18.31
C LEU A 157 -12.87 -0.77 -16.88
N PRO A 158 -14.11 -0.30 -16.67
CA PRO A 158 -14.58 0.10 -15.35
C PRO A 158 -14.96 -1.10 -14.49
N GLY A 159 -14.76 -0.98 -13.18
CA GLY A 159 -15.18 -1.97 -12.19
C GLY A 159 -14.18 -3.10 -11.98
N SER A 160 -14.53 -4.00 -11.06
CA SER A 160 -13.76 -5.23 -10.84
C SER A 160 -13.86 -6.13 -12.07
N LEU A 161 -12.72 -6.67 -12.51
CA LEU A 161 -12.64 -7.58 -13.62
C LEU A 161 -12.36 -8.99 -13.12
N SER A 162 -12.92 -9.99 -13.79
CA SER A 162 -12.48 -11.37 -13.60
C SER A 162 -11.05 -11.56 -14.11
N TYR A 163 -10.37 -12.59 -13.60
CA TYR A 163 -9.08 -12.99 -14.13
C TYR A 163 -9.13 -13.29 -15.64
N ALA A 164 -10.24 -13.85 -16.14
CA ALA A 164 -10.41 -14.16 -17.56
C ALA A 164 -10.47 -12.90 -18.43
N GLU A 165 -11.13 -11.84 -17.97
CA GLU A 165 -11.21 -10.56 -18.67
C GLU A 165 -9.83 -9.87 -18.74
N ILE A 166 -9.10 -9.80 -17.61
CA ILE A 166 -7.74 -9.23 -17.60
C ILE A 166 -6.81 -10.06 -18.48
N LYS A 167 -6.85 -11.39 -18.37
CA LYS A 167 -6.07 -12.29 -19.22
C LYS A 167 -6.34 -12.04 -20.71
N SER A 168 -7.60 -11.96 -21.11
CA SER A 168 -7.97 -11.74 -22.50
C SER A 168 -7.46 -10.38 -23.00
N ALA A 169 -7.60 -9.32 -22.19
CA ALA A 169 -7.09 -8.00 -22.53
C ALA A 169 -5.56 -7.97 -22.64
N LEU A 170 -4.86 -8.68 -21.76
CA LEU A 170 -3.40 -8.81 -21.77
C LEU A 170 -2.88 -9.60 -22.97
N GLU A 171 -3.47 -10.74 -23.27
CA GLU A 171 -3.10 -11.56 -24.43
C GLU A 171 -3.36 -10.80 -25.74
N GLY A 172 -4.47 -10.07 -25.84
CA GLY A 172 -4.75 -9.16 -26.95
C GLY A 172 -3.74 -8.00 -27.06
N ALA A 173 -3.07 -7.64 -25.97
CA ALA A 173 -1.99 -6.66 -25.92
C ALA A 173 -0.59 -7.27 -26.16
N GLY A 174 -0.48 -8.58 -26.38
CA GLY A 174 0.79 -9.28 -26.59
C GLY A 174 1.55 -9.61 -25.30
N ALA A 175 0.86 -9.67 -24.15
CA ALA A 175 1.45 -10.18 -22.92
C ALA A 175 1.88 -11.65 -23.09
N LYS A 176 3.02 -12.01 -22.48
CA LYS A 176 3.60 -13.35 -22.58
C LYS A 176 3.43 -14.04 -21.24
N LYS A 177 2.63 -15.09 -21.24
CA LYS A 177 2.49 -15.96 -20.08
C LYS A 177 3.78 -16.78 -19.89
N ILE A 178 4.13 -17.12 -18.66
CA ILE A 178 5.15 -18.13 -18.39
C ILE A 178 4.66 -19.46 -18.93
N ASP A 179 5.39 -20.02 -19.89
CA ASP A 179 5.16 -21.37 -20.37
C ASP A 179 5.59 -22.37 -19.30
N THR A 180 4.65 -22.83 -18.47
CA THR A 180 4.93 -23.83 -17.42
C THR A 180 5.32 -25.21 -17.96
N ASN A 181 5.30 -25.39 -19.29
CA ASN A 181 5.74 -26.61 -19.98
C ASN A 181 7.16 -26.51 -20.56
N THR A 182 7.81 -25.35 -20.50
CA THR A 182 9.20 -25.22 -20.92
C THR A 182 10.10 -25.42 -19.70
N SER A 183 10.42 -26.68 -19.43
CA SER A 183 11.55 -27.06 -18.57
C SER A 183 12.80 -26.28 -19.01
N PRO A 184 13.62 -25.74 -18.10
CA PRO A 184 14.83 -25.04 -18.48
C PRO A 184 15.73 -26.02 -19.24
N SER A 185 15.84 -25.84 -20.55
CA SER A 185 16.79 -26.57 -21.36
C SER A 185 18.18 -26.10 -20.97
N THR A 186 18.78 -26.83 -20.04
CA THR A 186 20.20 -26.77 -19.67
C THR A 186 21.03 -26.92 -20.93
N THR A 187 21.40 -25.79 -21.53
CA THR A 187 22.43 -25.75 -22.58
C THR A 187 23.70 -25.22 -21.95
N GLY A 188 24.61 -26.14 -21.66
CA GLY A 188 26.06 -25.87 -21.64
C GLY A 188 26.64 -25.36 -20.32
N LEU A 189 26.81 -26.25 -19.35
CA LEU A 189 27.98 -26.18 -18.47
C LEU A 189 28.51 -27.60 -18.23
N THR A 190 29.29 -28.10 -19.19
CA THR A 190 30.14 -29.26 -19.00
C THR A 190 31.32 -28.87 -18.13
N ALA A 191 31.30 -29.29 -16.87
CA ALA A 191 32.50 -29.42 -16.05
C ALA A 191 32.58 -30.88 -15.58
N PRO A 192 33.69 -31.60 -15.83
CA PRO A 192 33.84 -32.95 -15.31
C PRO A 192 34.23 -32.88 -13.84
N PHE A 193 33.39 -33.42 -12.96
CA PHE A 193 33.80 -33.73 -11.60
C PHE A 193 34.52 -35.09 -11.64
N SER A 194 35.85 -35.07 -11.59
CA SER A 194 36.64 -36.24 -11.23
C SER A 194 36.94 -36.21 -9.74
N SER A 195 36.49 -37.25 -9.06
CA SER A 195 36.74 -37.60 -7.67
C SER A 195 38.23 -37.71 -7.35
N ILE A 196 38.63 -37.25 -6.15
CA ILE A 196 39.72 -37.86 -5.37
C ILE A 196 39.55 -37.53 -3.88
N ASP A 197 39.45 -38.61 -3.10
CA ASP A 197 39.53 -38.68 -1.65
C ASP A 197 40.96 -38.39 -1.15
N GLU A 198 41.07 -37.86 0.08
CA GLU A 198 41.92 -38.35 1.19
C GLU A 198 42.34 -37.22 2.17
N ASN A 199 41.80 -37.32 3.38
CA ASN A 199 42.34 -36.84 4.67
C ASN A 199 43.52 -37.78 5.07
N PRO A 200 44.49 -37.49 5.98
CA PRO A 200 44.47 -36.58 7.14
C PRO A 200 45.74 -35.71 7.30
N THR A 201 45.79 -34.69 8.17
CA THR A 201 46.34 -34.77 9.54
C THR A 201 46.35 -33.35 10.17
N SER A 202 45.78 -33.20 11.38
CA SER A 202 45.93 -32.06 12.32
C SER A 202 47.24 -32.19 13.12
N PRO A 203 47.86 -31.14 13.72
CA PRO A 203 47.29 -30.24 14.76
C PRO A 203 47.76 -28.76 14.60
N SER A 204 47.44 -27.72 15.39
CA SER A 204 47.07 -27.53 16.81
C SER A 204 46.67 -26.05 17.05
N VAL A 205 45.64 -25.85 17.90
CA VAL A 205 45.48 -24.88 19.01
C VAL A 205 45.88 -23.39 18.85
N SER A 206 44.90 -22.49 19.05
CA SER A 206 45.05 -21.32 19.94
C SER A 206 43.70 -20.75 20.44
N THR A 207 43.50 -20.86 21.75
CA THR A 207 42.64 -20.15 22.74
C THR A 207 42.56 -18.61 22.56
N ALA A 208 41.61 -17.79 23.02
CA ALA A 208 40.40 -17.77 23.89
C ALA A 208 39.74 -16.34 23.69
N PRO A 209 38.85 -15.75 24.53
CA PRO A 209 37.93 -16.24 25.56
C PRO A 209 36.46 -15.76 25.43
N GLU A 210 35.62 -16.35 26.27
CA GLU A 210 34.17 -16.20 26.45
C GLU A 210 33.80 -14.93 27.28
N ILE A 211 32.73 -14.24 26.89
CA ILE A 211 32.16 -13.10 27.64
C ILE A 211 30.98 -13.60 28.49
N PRO A 212 30.89 -13.26 29.79
CA PRO A 212 29.88 -13.80 30.69
C PRO A 212 28.54 -13.05 30.59
N VAL A 213 27.46 -13.83 30.71
CA VAL A 213 26.07 -13.36 30.82
C VAL A 213 25.76 -13.10 32.31
N PRO A 214 25.18 -11.96 32.70
CA PRO A 214 24.69 -11.78 34.07
C PRO A 214 23.24 -12.25 34.22
N SER A 215 23.05 -13.19 35.13
CA SER A 215 21.76 -13.62 35.70
C SER A 215 21.40 -12.75 36.90
N VAL A 216 20.16 -12.25 37.01
CA VAL A 216 19.61 -11.63 38.22
C VAL A 216 18.13 -12.03 38.39
N PRO A 217 17.63 -12.23 39.63
CA PRO A 217 16.66 -13.28 39.95
C PRO A 217 15.22 -12.79 40.19
N ALA A 218 14.34 -13.78 40.37
CA ALA A 218 12.97 -13.63 40.84
C ALA A 218 12.90 -13.08 42.28
N SER A 219 11.97 -12.15 42.51
CA SER A 219 11.47 -11.81 43.85
C SER A 219 9.95 -11.78 43.82
N THR A 220 9.37 -12.67 44.61
CA THR A 220 8.01 -12.61 45.15
C THR A 220 7.82 -11.36 46.02
N ASN A 221 6.62 -10.78 46.04
CA ASN A 221 5.96 -10.34 47.27
C ASN A 221 4.48 -10.05 47.03
N GLU A 222 3.68 -10.52 47.99
CA GLU A 222 2.24 -10.40 48.10
C GLU A 222 1.78 -9.00 48.54
N HIS A 223 0.49 -8.75 48.32
CA HIS A 223 -0.44 -7.97 49.14
C HIS A 223 -0.16 -6.47 49.37
N THR A 224 -1.07 -5.61 48.90
CA THR A 224 -2.00 -4.83 49.77
C THR A 224 -2.77 -3.80 48.92
N THR A 225 -4.11 -3.89 48.99
CA THR A 225 -5.11 -2.92 48.52
C THR A 225 -4.98 -1.56 49.22
N PRO A 226 -5.24 -0.44 48.51
CA PRO A 226 -6.25 0.51 48.99
C PRO A 226 -7.13 0.99 47.82
N GLN A 227 -8.43 0.65 47.82
CA GLN A 227 -9.52 1.47 48.36
C GLN A 227 -9.65 2.85 47.66
N GLN A 228 -10.61 2.88 46.73
CA GLN A 228 -11.25 4.05 46.13
C GLN A 228 -11.80 4.99 47.21
N PRO A 229 -11.88 6.31 46.92
CA PRO A 229 -13.16 6.96 47.19
C PRO A 229 -13.65 7.88 46.07
N ALA A 230 -14.98 7.96 46.05
CA ALA A 230 -15.82 9.11 45.69
C ALA A 230 -15.97 9.48 44.20
N THR A 231 -17.00 8.88 43.62
CA THR A 231 -17.92 9.54 42.69
C THR A 231 -18.47 10.84 43.29
N THR A 232 -18.36 11.95 42.58
CA THR A 232 -19.25 13.11 42.77
C THR A 232 -19.79 13.54 41.41
N ALA A 233 -21.06 13.18 41.15
CA ALA A 233 -21.89 13.80 40.15
C ALA A 233 -23.22 14.13 40.84
N SER A 234 -23.48 15.41 41.11
CA SER A 234 -24.84 15.95 41.29
C SER A 234 -24.75 17.47 41.33
N GLY A 235 -25.44 18.14 40.42
CA GLY A 235 -25.53 19.61 40.43
C GLY A 235 -25.94 20.24 39.10
N SER A 236 -26.90 19.66 38.39
CA SER A 236 -27.65 20.38 37.35
C SER A 236 -28.58 21.38 38.02
N LYS A 237 -28.41 22.68 37.75
CA LYS A 237 -29.45 23.70 37.94
C LYS A 237 -29.89 24.19 36.57
N ASN A 238 -31.07 23.74 36.18
CA ASN A 238 -31.94 24.40 35.20
C ASN A 238 -32.73 25.53 35.87
N ALA A 239 -33.28 26.39 35.01
CA ALA A 239 -34.30 27.41 35.24
C ALA A 239 -33.73 28.76 35.75
N ASP A 240 -34.00 29.92 35.14
CA ASP A 240 -35.32 30.37 34.69
C ASP A 240 -35.27 31.58 33.72
N THR A 241 -36.27 31.61 32.82
CA THR A 241 -37.05 32.78 32.32
C THR A 241 -36.36 33.91 31.52
N ASN A 242 -36.66 34.09 30.23
CA ASN A 242 -37.86 34.69 29.59
C ASN A 242 -37.86 36.24 29.56
N ALA A 243 -37.84 36.82 28.35
CA ALA A 243 -38.83 37.79 27.84
C ALA A 243 -38.25 38.84 26.84
N GLY A 244 -38.99 39.07 25.75
CA GLY A 244 -38.89 40.21 24.80
C GLY A 244 -38.30 39.80 23.43
N SER A 245 -39.05 39.54 22.35
CA SER A 245 -40.02 40.40 21.62
C SER A 245 -39.45 41.80 21.42
N THR A 246 -39.16 42.32 20.22
CA THR A 246 -40.02 42.42 19.03
C THR A 246 -39.19 42.95 17.83
N SER A 247 -39.48 42.42 16.64
CA SER A 247 -39.69 43.15 15.36
C SER A 247 -38.56 43.87 14.58
N ILE A 248 -38.60 43.62 13.24
CA ILE A 248 -38.54 44.57 12.10
C ILE A 248 -37.47 44.29 11.01
N THR A 249 -38.00 43.67 9.93
CA THR A 249 -37.74 43.76 8.46
C THR A 249 -36.43 43.30 7.79
N PRO A 250 -36.53 42.61 6.62
CA PRO A 250 -35.44 42.40 5.68
C PRO A 250 -35.40 43.49 4.60
N VAL A 251 -34.20 43.90 4.17
CA VAL A 251 -33.97 44.65 2.93
C VAL A 251 -33.15 43.76 2.00
N VAL A 252 -33.68 43.56 0.79
CA VAL A 252 -33.08 42.88 -0.36
C VAL A 252 -33.00 43.93 -1.50
N PRO A 253 -32.02 43.86 -2.43
CA PRO A 253 -31.41 45.02 -3.06
C PRO A 253 -31.91 45.32 -4.49
N GLU A 254 -31.47 46.46 -5.03
CA GLU A 254 -31.19 46.68 -6.46
C GLU A 254 -29.68 46.91 -6.64
#